data_AF-F0W3K4-F1
#
_entry.id   AF-F0W3K4-F1
#
_cell.length_a   1.000
_cell.length_b   1.000
_cell.length_c   1.000
_cell.angle_alpha   90.00
_cell.angle_beta   90.00
_cell.angle_gamma   90.00
#
_symmetry.space_group_name_H-M   'P 1'
#
loop_
_entity.id
_entity.type
_entity.pdbx_description
1 polymer ?
#
loop_
_entity_poly.entity_id
_entity_poly.type
_entity_poly.pdbx_seq_one_letter_code
_entity_poly.pdbx_strand_id
1 'polypeptide(L)'
;MPPSCRECVQLMRWKFSKWNRSLDIMTSLECLLVQIMYLIKDEAEKTAKKKEFAEQTCPKMFEYMQSLVSGKFVLGDKASVADIALFSIVHDYLVIIKDEFDVSKYPKIQSVIENFKPIPNVAEFIAKYC
;
A
#
# COMPACT_ATOMS: atom_id res chain seq x y z
N MET A 1 -7.83 26.45 -21.67
CA MET A 1 -8.55 25.72 -22.72
C MET A 1 -8.94 24.36 -22.12
N PRO A 2 -10.21 23.95 -22.16
CA PRO A 2 -10.60 22.63 -21.64
C PRO A 2 -10.02 21.51 -22.52
N PRO A 3 -9.68 20.35 -21.94
CA PRO A 3 -9.12 19.23 -22.69
C PRO A 3 -10.12 18.70 -23.73
N SER A 4 -9.58 18.26 -24.86
CA SER A 4 -10.35 17.61 -25.92
C SER A 4 -10.90 16.24 -25.47
N CYS A 5 -11.96 15.74 -26.14
CA CYS A 5 -12.49 14.40 -25.86
C CYS A 5 -11.43 13.29 -25.90
N ARG A 6 -10.44 13.38 -26.79
CA ARG A 6 -9.35 12.40 -26.90
C ARG A 6 -8.42 12.45 -25.68
N GLU A 7 -8.06 13.64 -25.23
CA GLU A 7 -7.23 13.83 -24.03
C GLU A 7 -7.97 13.34 -22.77
N CYS A 8 -9.28 13.59 -22.67
CA CYS A 8 -10.10 13.06 -21.58
C CYS A 8 -10.10 11.52 -21.53
N VAL A 9 -10.24 10.85 -22.69
CA VAL A 9 -10.21 9.38 -22.76
C VAL A 9 -8.83 8.83 -22.38
N GLN A 10 -7.75 9.47 -22.84
CA GLN A 10 -6.39 9.06 -22.48
C GLN A 10 -6.12 9.26 -20.98
N LEU A 11 -6.55 10.38 -20.40
CA LEU A 11 -6.48 10.66 -18.97
C LEU A 11 -7.25 9.62 -18.15
N MET A 12 -8.47 9.27 -18.57
CA MET A 12 -9.28 8.24 -17.90
C MET A 12 -8.60 6.87 -17.96
N ARG A 13 -8.06 6.48 -19.12
CA ARG A 13 -7.34 5.21 -19.29
C ARG A 13 -6.07 5.16 -18.45
N TRP A 14 -5.33 6.27 -18.38
CA TRP A 14 -4.14 6.39 -17.54
C TRP A 14 -4.48 6.29 -16.06
N LYS A 15 -5.52 7.00 -15.60
CA LYS A 15 -6.01 6.91 -14.21
C LYS A 15 -6.44 5.49 -13.85
N PHE A 16 -7.18 4.82 -14.74
CA PHE A 16 -7.62 3.44 -14.54
C PHE A 16 -6.44 2.45 -14.50
N SER A 17 -5.47 2.60 -15.42
CA SER A 17 -4.27 1.75 -15.42
C SER A 17 -3.43 1.95 -14.17
N LYS A 18 -3.29 3.21 -13.71
CA LYS A 18 -2.59 3.53 -12.46
C LYS A 18 -3.32 2.95 -11.25
N TRP A 19 -4.67 3.03 -11.24
CA TRP A 19 -5.53 2.45 -10.20
C TRP A 19 -5.32 0.93 -10.10
N ASN A 20 -5.47 0.18 -11.20
CA ASN A 20 -5.22 -1.27 -11.22
C ASN A 20 -3.80 -1.60 -10.74
N ARG A 21 -2.80 -0.91 -11.30
CA ARG A 21 -1.40 -1.19 -10.96
C ARG A 21 -1.09 -0.93 -9.48
N SER A 22 -1.67 0.12 -8.88
CA SER A 22 -1.48 0.38 -7.44
C SER A 22 -2.03 -0.75 -6.59
N LEU A 23 -3.23 -1.24 -6.90
CA LEU A 23 -3.87 -2.34 -6.17
C LEU A 23 -3.15 -3.66 -6.39
N ASP A 24 -2.78 -3.99 -7.62
CA ASP A 24 -2.08 -5.23 -7.95
C ASP A 24 -0.77 -5.38 -7.17
N ILE A 25 -0.02 -4.29 -7.01
CA ILE A 25 1.25 -4.29 -6.27
C ILE A 25 1.03 -4.43 -4.77
N MET A 26 0.02 -3.72 -4.23
CA MET A 26 -0.35 -3.83 -2.83
C MET A 26 -0.78 -5.26 -2.49
N THR A 27 -1.69 -5.84 -3.27
CA THR A 27 -2.13 -7.24 -3.10
C THR A 27 -1.00 -8.23 -3.32
N SER A 28 -0.09 -7.99 -4.27
CA SER A 28 1.08 -8.86 -4.47
C SER A 28 1.98 -8.92 -3.24
N LEU A 29 2.17 -7.78 -2.56
CA LEU A 29 3.00 -7.71 -1.35
C LEU A 29 2.35 -8.48 -0.19
N GLU A 30 1.03 -8.32 0.00
CA GLU A 30 0.26 -9.07 0.99
C GLU A 30 0.33 -10.58 0.72
N CYS A 31 0.12 -11.01 -0.53
CA CYS A 31 0.21 -12.41 -0.93
C CYS A 31 1.58 -13.02 -0.62
N LEU A 32 2.68 -12.33 -0.92
CA LEU A 32 4.03 -12.81 -0.61
C LEU A 32 4.24 -12.99 0.89
N LEU A 33 3.77 -12.04 1.70
CA LEU A 33 3.89 -12.16 3.16
C LEU A 33 3.05 -13.32 3.70
N VAL A 34 1.84 -13.52 3.19
CA VAL A 34 0.98 -14.66 3.56
C VAL A 34 1.64 -15.99 3.19
N GLN A 35 2.26 -16.08 2.01
CA GLN A 35 3.00 -17.27 1.60
C GLN A 35 4.15 -17.58 2.57
N ILE A 36 4.96 -16.57 2.91
CA ILE A 36 6.07 -16.72 3.85
C ILE A 36 5.56 -17.17 5.23
N MET A 37 4.48 -16.57 5.70
CA MET A 37 4.00 -16.80 7.07
C MET A 37 3.26 -18.12 7.27
N TYR A 38 2.47 -18.53 6.27
CA TYR A 38 1.51 -19.62 6.42
C TYR A 38 1.74 -20.81 5.50
N LEU A 39 2.45 -20.66 4.38
CA LEU A 39 2.65 -21.75 3.42
C LEU A 39 4.04 -22.38 3.50
N ILE A 40 5.07 -21.62 3.89
CA ILE A 40 6.39 -22.18 4.17
C ILE A 40 6.34 -22.88 5.54
N LYS A 41 6.54 -24.21 5.53
CA LYS A 41 6.52 -25.04 6.75
C LYS A 41 7.87 -25.12 7.45
N ASP A 42 8.96 -24.96 6.70
CA ASP A 42 10.31 -24.98 7.26
C ASP A 42 10.63 -23.63 7.92
N GLU A 43 10.93 -23.66 9.21
CA GLU A 43 11.14 -22.44 10.01
C GLU A 43 12.44 -21.71 9.65
N ALA A 44 13.47 -22.42 9.18
CA ALA A 44 14.72 -21.81 8.74
C ALA A 44 14.54 -21.08 7.41
N GLU A 45 13.86 -21.71 6.45
CA GLU A 45 13.48 -21.10 5.17
C GLU A 45 12.56 -19.90 5.38
N LYS A 46 11.56 -20.02 6.25
CA LYS A 46 10.64 -18.92 6.60
C LYS A 46 11.37 -17.72 7.16
N THR A 47 12.31 -17.93 8.08
CA THR A 47 13.14 -16.86 8.66
C THR A 47 14.00 -16.18 7.59
N ALA A 48 14.66 -16.97 6.73
CA ALA A 48 15.48 -16.43 5.65
C ALA A 48 14.64 -15.62 4.65
N LYS A 49 13.47 -16.13 4.26
CA LYS A 49 12.55 -15.45 3.33
C LYS A 49 11.92 -14.20 3.93
N LYS A 50 11.57 -14.20 5.22
CA LYS A 50 11.10 -13.02 5.94
C LYS A 50 12.15 -11.90 5.89
N LYS A 51 13.41 -12.23 6.13
CA LYS A 51 14.52 -11.28 6.07
C LYS A 51 14.74 -10.75 4.64
N GLU A 52 14.78 -11.62 3.65
CA GLU A 52 14.88 -11.24 2.23
C GLU A 52 13.73 -10.31 1.81
N PHE A 53 12.51 -10.64 2.24
CA PHE A 53 11.31 -9.84 1.99
C PHE A 53 11.43 -8.43 2.60
N ALA A 54 11.82 -8.34 3.87
CA ALA A 54 11.98 -7.05 4.56
C ALA A 54 13.14 -6.21 4.01
N GLU A 55 14.26 -6.82 3.64
CA GLU A 55 15.46 -6.11 3.18
C GLU A 55 15.44 -5.74 1.69
N GLN A 56 14.78 -6.54 0.85
CA GLN A 56 14.82 -6.36 -0.60
C GLN A 56 13.46 -6.00 -1.20
N THR A 57 12.41 -6.75 -0.84
CA THR A 57 11.09 -6.60 -1.46
C THR A 57 10.36 -5.38 -0.92
N CYS A 58 10.29 -5.21 0.40
CA CYS A 58 9.60 -4.10 1.04
C CYS A 58 10.17 -2.73 0.57
N PRO A 59 11.48 -2.47 0.55
CA PRO A 59 11.98 -1.18 0.12
C PRO A 59 11.60 -0.84 -1.32
N LYS A 60 11.78 -1.77 -2.25
CA LYS A 60 11.42 -1.57 -3.67
C LYS A 60 9.93 -1.28 -3.85
N MET A 61 9.07 -2.04 -3.17
CA MET A 61 7.63 -1.84 -3.25
C MET A 61 7.18 -0.53 -2.60
N PHE A 62 7.73 -0.17 -1.44
CA PHE A 62 7.36 1.07 -0.74
C PHE A 62 7.89 2.32 -1.45
N GLU A 63 9.08 2.27 -2.03
CA GLU A 63 9.58 3.33 -2.93
C GLU A 63 8.63 3.52 -4.12
N TYR A 64 8.20 2.42 -4.74
CA TYR A 64 7.25 2.47 -5.83
C TYR A 64 5.90 3.03 -5.38
N MET A 65 5.33 2.55 -4.27
CA MET A 65 4.07 3.05 -3.72
C MET A 65 4.13 4.55 -3.40
N GLN A 66 5.24 5.05 -2.84
CA GLN A 66 5.44 6.49 -2.66
C GLN A 66 5.40 7.27 -3.98
N SER A 67 5.92 6.70 -5.06
CA SER A 67 5.89 7.33 -6.39
C SER A 67 4.46 7.41 -6.95
N LEU A 68 3.55 6.54 -6.50
CA LEU A 68 2.16 6.53 -6.95
C LEU A 68 1.34 7.63 -6.27
N VAL A 69 1.68 8.03 -5.05
CA VAL A 69 0.97 9.08 -4.31
C VAL A 69 0.97 10.39 -5.10
N SER A 70 -0.22 10.80 -5.56
CA SER A 70 -0.39 11.98 -6.42
C SER A 70 -1.11 13.17 -5.76
N GLY A 71 -1.46 13.09 -4.48
CA GLY A 71 -2.12 14.18 -3.76
C GLY A 71 -2.21 13.90 -2.27
N LYS A 72 -3.31 14.34 -1.64
CA LYS A 72 -3.61 14.02 -0.23
C LYS A 72 -3.69 12.51 0.05
N PHE A 73 -4.13 11.75 -0.97
CA PHE A 73 -4.34 10.31 -1.01
C PHE A 73 -3.56 9.70 -2.19
N VAL A 74 -3.52 8.36 -2.29
CA VAL A 74 -2.75 7.65 -3.33
C VAL A 74 -3.12 8.13 -4.74
N LEU A 75 -4.42 8.34 -5.00
CA LEU A 75 -4.94 8.63 -6.34
C LEU A 75 -5.46 10.07 -6.53
N GLY A 76 -5.06 10.99 -5.65
CA GLY A 76 -5.43 12.41 -5.72
C GLY A 76 -5.93 12.93 -4.38
N ASP A 77 -6.95 13.79 -4.40
CA ASP A 77 -7.42 14.49 -3.18
C ASP A 77 -8.63 13.85 -2.51
N LYS A 78 -9.15 12.75 -3.06
CA LYS A 78 -10.24 11.97 -2.49
C LYS A 78 -9.75 10.59 -2.08
N ALA A 79 -10.20 10.14 -0.90
CA ALA A 79 -9.93 8.79 -0.42
C ALA A 79 -10.55 7.75 -1.36
N SER A 80 -9.84 6.64 -1.53
CA SER A 80 -10.16 5.58 -2.46
C SER A 80 -9.82 4.21 -1.89
N VAL A 81 -10.18 3.15 -2.62
CA VAL A 81 -9.81 1.76 -2.26
C VAL A 81 -8.29 1.57 -2.14
N ALA A 82 -7.50 2.34 -2.89
CA ALA A 82 -6.04 2.29 -2.79
C ALA A 82 -5.52 2.75 -1.41
N ASP A 83 -6.21 3.69 -0.76
CA ASP A 83 -5.83 4.19 0.56
C ASP A 83 -6.20 3.17 1.66
N ILE A 84 -7.31 2.45 1.48
CA ILE A 84 -7.68 1.30 2.34
C ILE A 84 -6.62 0.21 2.24
N ALA A 85 -6.26 -0.20 1.01
CA ALA A 85 -5.24 -1.23 0.80
C ALA A 85 -3.89 -0.83 1.40
N LEU A 86 -3.46 0.44 1.22
CA LEU A 86 -2.23 0.94 1.82
C LEU A 86 -2.29 0.93 3.35
N PHE A 87 -3.43 1.32 3.93
CA PHE A 87 -3.65 1.27 5.37
C PHE A 87 -3.56 -0.15 5.92
N SER A 88 -4.24 -1.12 5.28
CA SER A 88 -4.20 -2.53 5.68
C SER A 88 -2.78 -3.10 5.63
N ILE A 89 -2.01 -2.81 4.59
CA ILE A 89 -0.59 -3.23 4.52
C ILE A 89 0.19 -2.72 5.72
N VAL A 90 0.10 -1.42 6.01
CA VAL A 90 0.93 -0.81 7.04
C VAL A 90 0.47 -1.16 8.45
N HIS A 91 -0.84 -1.29 8.67
CA HIS A 91 -1.40 -1.54 9.98
C HIS A 91 -1.46 -3.04 10.33
N ASP A 92 -1.86 -3.90 9.38
CA ASP A 92 -2.15 -5.30 9.68
C ASP A 92 -0.98 -6.21 9.28
N TYR A 93 -0.42 -6.00 8.09
CA TYR A 93 0.59 -6.90 7.54
C TYR A 93 2.01 -6.57 8.01
N LEU A 94 2.41 -5.29 8.04
CA LEU A 94 3.76 -4.91 8.46
C LEU A 94 4.06 -5.20 9.93
N VAL A 95 3.04 -5.36 10.79
CA VAL A 95 3.23 -5.76 12.20
C VAL A 95 4.04 -7.06 12.31
N ILE A 96 3.91 -7.95 11.33
CA ILE A 96 4.62 -9.23 11.26
C ILE A 96 6.13 -9.04 11.11
N ILE A 97 6.55 -7.99 10.39
CA ILE A 97 7.96 -7.71 10.05
C ILE A 97 8.46 -6.39 10.65
N LYS A 98 7.82 -5.91 11.72
CA LYS A 98 8.08 -4.59 12.31
C LYS A 98 9.53 -4.41 12.80
N ASP A 99 10.20 -5.51 13.15
CA ASP A 99 11.57 -5.50 13.66
C ASP A 99 12.58 -5.45 12.49
N GLU A 100 12.15 -5.85 11.29
CA GLU A 100 12.98 -5.92 10.08
C GLU A 100 12.73 -4.78 9.08
N PHE A 101 11.55 -4.15 9.11
CA PHE A 101 11.19 -3.09 8.17
C PHE A 101 10.53 -1.89 8.85
N ASP A 102 11.11 -0.72 8.62
CA ASP A 102 10.63 0.54 9.16
C ASP A 102 9.94 1.37 8.07
N VAL A 103 8.61 1.46 8.18
CA VAL A 103 7.76 2.26 7.28
C VAL A 103 7.97 3.77 7.45
N SER A 104 8.58 4.21 8.54
CA SER A 104 8.74 5.65 8.81
C SER A 104 9.68 6.36 7.83
N LYS A 105 10.47 5.59 7.09
CA LYS A 105 11.32 6.06 5.99
C LYS A 105 10.53 6.56 4.77
N TYR A 106 9.22 6.33 4.74
CA TYR A 106 8.34 6.66 3.62
C TYR A 106 7.32 7.76 4.00
N PRO A 107 7.73 9.04 4.02
CA PRO A 107 6.90 10.15 4.51
C PRO A 107 5.60 10.36 3.72
N LYS A 108 5.59 10.05 2.41
CA LYS A 108 4.36 10.16 1.60
C LYS A 108 3.32 9.13 2.02
N ILE A 109 3.76 7.92 2.34
CA ILE A 109 2.87 6.85 2.81
C ILE A 109 2.35 7.18 4.20
N GLN A 110 3.21 7.68 5.09
CA GLN A 110 2.78 8.16 6.41
C GLN A 110 1.72 9.25 6.30
N SER A 111 1.95 10.26 5.45
CA SER A 111 0.99 11.34 5.25
C SER A 111 -0.36 10.83 4.74
N VAL A 112 -0.37 9.87 3.81
CA VAL A 112 -1.63 9.26 3.34
C VAL A 112 -2.36 8.57 4.50
N ILE A 113 -1.65 7.81 5.33
CA ILE A 113 -2.24 7.10 6.48
C ILE A 113 -2.81 8.08 7.50
N GLU A 114 -2.07 9.13 7.84
CA GLU A 114 -2.52 10.18 8.76
C GLU A 114 -3.74 10.93 8.23
N ASN A 115 -3.80 11.17 6.92
CA ASN A 115 -4.97 11.76 6.26
C ASN A 115 -6.17 10.81 6.19
N PHE A 116 -5.92 9.50 6.17
CA PHE A 116 -6.94 8.46 5.98
C PHE A 116 -7.63 8.05 7.29
N LYS A 117 -6.87 7.91 8.38
CA LYS A 117 -7.38 7.54 9.72
C LYS A 117 -8.58 8.37 10.22
N PRO A 118 -8.62 9.70 10.09
CA PRO A 118 -9.71 10.52 10.65
C PRO A 118 -11.00 10.54 9.80
N ILE A 119 -11.06 9.81 8.69
CA ILE A 119 -12.30 9.71 7.89
C ILE A 119 -13.39 9.05 8.76
N PRO A 120 -14.59 9.64 8.92
CA PRO A 120 -15.55 9.21 9.94
C PRO A 120 -15.81 7.70 10.02
N ASN A 121 -16.14 7.07 8.89
CA ASN A 121 -16.41 5.63 8.83
C ASN A 121 -15.15 4.77 9.12
N VAL A 122 -13.98 5.28 8.74
CA VAL A 122 -12.70 4.61 8.99
C VAL A 122 -12.32 4.74 10.46
N ALA A 123 -12.46 5.94 11.04
CA ALA A 123 -12.19 6.20 12.45
C ALA A 123 -13.10 5.35 13.36
N GLU A 124 -14.39 5.24 13.01
CA GLU A 124 -15.33 4.36 13.72
C GLU A 124 -14.92 2.89 13.61
N PHE A 125 -14.51 2.43 12.42
CA PHE A 125 -14.02 1.07 12.22
C PHE A 125 -12.76 0.79 13.05
N ILE A 126 -11.76 1.68 12.99
CA ILE A 126 -10.52 1.57 13.75
C ILE A 126 -10.84 1.52 15.24
N ALA A 127 -11.64 2.44 15.77
CA ALA A 127 -11.99 2.47 17.19
C ALA A 127 -12.72 1.20 17.68
N LYS A 128 -13.37 0.48 16.76
CA LYS A 128 -14.10 -0.75 17.07
C LYS A 128 -13.27 -2.02 16.95
N TYR A 129 -12.28 -2.06 16.06
CA TYR A 129 -11.62 -3.31 15.65
C TYR A 129 -10.09 -3.30 15.70
N CYS A 130 -9.44 -2.14 15.85
CA CYS A 130 -7.98 -1.99 15.91
C CYS A 130 -7.55 -1.51 17.29
#